data_AF-A0A1C3KK64-F1
#
_entry.id   AF-A0A1C3KK64-F1
#
_cell.length_a   1.000
_cell.length_b   1.000
_cell.length_c   1.000
_cell.angle_alpha   90.00
_cell.angle_beta   90.00
_cell.angle_gamma   90.00
#
_symmetry.space_group_name_H-M   'P 1'
#
loop_
_entity.id
_entity.type
_entity.pdbx_description
1 polymer ?
#
loop_
_entity_poly.entity_id
_entity_poly.type
_entity_poly.pdbx_seq_one_letter_code
_entity_poly.pdbx_strand_id
1 'polypeptide(L)'
;MEHAEDLLKESGAYRKYNELNNVNIPNDYEISFNDALRIEPSNNAIKDICGRIAGNLIKIFHSKDNMGYNTDEECGYLHFWLYDKLEKISRNKRDQTNIEDLFSSIFAGWRNFNMKISNNTCSGRYFDYISLDMWVEGKILHDYFKNYDYISNTQNFNDRKCEKYTEYISHVNTLYKKHIKEYYDHIISRYLSIYTNDEYDPQKLLSKIKCENEESDMLLHPHQSPHARVGMERDNTVSELQTEDVQGDSPSVDSKSSTIVGTSISLIGMFGLLFTGYKFTPLGSLIYGKISKKGKIQDNENHFTNALLGNNAEYAHINENNSTFHVAYNIT
;
A
#
# COMPACT_ATOMS: atom_id res chain seq x y z
N MET A 1 3.53 -7.18 6.52
CA MET A 1 3.52 -5.79 7.05
C MET A 1 4.09 -5.71 8.45
N GLU A 2 3.76 -6.66 9.34
CA GLU A 2 4.28 -6.74 10.71
C GLU A 2 5.82 -6.68 10.78
N HIS A 3 6.52 -7.32 9.83
CA HIS A 3 7.99 -7.27 9.75
C HIS A 3 8.58 -5.90 9.36
N ALA A 4 7.85 -5.06 8.62
CA ALA A 4 8.34 -3.73 8.24
C ALA A 4 8.21 -2.73 9.39
N GLU A 5 7.17 -2.88 10.22
CA GLU A 5 6.96 -2.06 11.42
C GLU A 5 8.08 -2.25 12.44
N ASP A 6 8.54 -3.49 12.65
CA ASP A 6 9.67 -3.78 13.53
C ASP A 6 11.00 -3.21 13.01
N LEU A 7 11.21 -3.25 11.69
CA LEU A 7 12.44 -2.73 11.06
C LEU A 7 12.54 -1.21 11.08
N LEU A 8 11.40 -0.52 11.01
CA LEU A 8 11.34 0.93 10.97
C LEU A 8 10.98 1.53 12.34
N LYS A 9 10.88 0.73 13.39
CA LYS A 9 10.41 1.17 14.71
C LYS A 9 11.20 2.34 15.30
N GLU A 10 12.51 2.39 15.03
CA GLU A 10 13.42 3.44 15.48
C GLU A 10 13.43 4.66 14.54
N SER A 11 12.73 4.60 13.41
CA SER A 11 12.72 5.66 12.42
C SER A 11 11.79 6.82 12.79
N GLY A 12 12.13 8.02 12.32
CA GLY A 12 11.36 9.23 12.60
C GLY A 12 9.92 9.17 12.07
N ALA A 13 9.67 8.50 10.93
CA ALA A 13 8.32 8.38 10.38
C ALA A 13 7.46 7.38 11.18
N TYR A 14 8.04 6.31 11.73
CA TYR A 14 7.28 5.38 12.57
C TYR A 14 6.79 6.05 13.87
N ARG A 15 7.60 6.97 14.42
CA ARG A 15 7.18 7.80 15.56
C ARG A 15 5.91 8.61 15.27
N LYS A 16 5.72 9.10 14.03
CA LYS A 16 4.52 9.87 13.67
C LYS A 16 3.24 9.04 13.80
N TYR A 17 3.22 7.78 13.35
CA TYR A 17 2.04 6.92 13.55
C TYR A 17 1.73 6.66 15.02
N ASN A 18 2.74 6.57 15.88
CA ASN A 18 2.54 6.48 17.32
C ASN A 18 1.97 7.76 17.91
N GLU A 19 2.36 8.94 17.43
CA GLU A 19 1.76 10.21 17.83
C GLU A 19 0.28 10.28 17.47
N LEU A 20 -0.13 9.74 16.32
CA LEU A 20 -1.55 9.66 15.95
C LEU A 20 -2.36 8.80 16.93
N ASN A 21 -1.71 7.80 17.55
CA ASN A 21 -2.28 6.98 18.62
C ASN A 21 -2.17 7.63 20.01
N ASN A 22 -1.59 8.81 20.17
CA ASN A 22 -1.39 9.45 21.47
C ASN A 22 -1.93 10.89 21.46
N VAL A 23 -3.18 11.03 21.01
CA VAL A 23 -3.86 12.32 20.88
C VAL A 23 -5.00 12.46 21.89
N ASN A 24 -5.26 13.70 22.32
CA ASN A 24 -6.41 14.03 23.16
C ASN A 24 -7.70 13.91 22.33
N ILE A 25 -8.67 13.14 22.84
CA ILE A 25 -9.98 12.97 22.20
C ILE A 25 -10.88 14.13 22.63
N PRO A 26 -11.43 14.94 21.70
CA PRO A 26 -12.35 16.01 22.04
C PRO A 26 -13.70 15.45 22.50
N ASN A 27 -14.39 16.11 23.43
CA ASN A 27 -15.62 15.57 24.05
C ASN A 27 -16.82 15.45 23.09
N ASP A 28 -16.85 16.19 21.99
CA ASP A 28 -18.03 16.37 21.15
C ASP A 28 -17.89 15.74 19.75
N TYR A 29 -16.85 14.92 19.53
CA TYR A 29 -16.65 14.23 18.25
C TYR A 29 -17.81 13.30 17.89
N GLU A 30 -18.44 12.68 18.89
CA GLU A 30 -19.52 11.70 18.68
C GLU A 30 -20.67 12.29 17.86
N ILE A 31 -20.92 13.60 17.97
CA ILE A 31 -21.93 14.30 17.17
C ILE A 31 -21.60 14.22 15.68
N SER A 32 -20.34 14.46 15.32
CA SER A 32 -19.89 14.41 13.93
C SER A 32 -19.84 12.99 13.38
N PHE A 33 -19.51 12.01 14.23
CA PHE A 33 -19.35 10.60 13.85
C PHE A 33 -20.59 9.72 14.15
N ASN A 34 -21.75 10.33 14.44
CA ASN A 34 -22.93 9.62 14.92
C ASN A 34 -23.38 8.47 14.01
N ASP A 35 -23.32 8.64 12.68
CA ASP A 35 -23.71 7.58 11.74
C ASP A 35 -22.80 6.35 11.84
N ALA A 36 -21.48 6.55 11.94
CA ALA A 36 -20.52 5.45 12.11
C ALA A 36 -20.74 4.73 13.45
N LEU A 37 -20.96 5.50 14.52
CA LEU A 37 -21.21 4.96 15.86
C LEU A 37 -22.54 4.20 15.93
N ARG A 38 -23.54 4.55 15.12
CA ARG A 38 -24.82 3.82 15.07
C ARG A 38 -24.73 2.48 14.34
N ILE A 39 -23.84 2.34 13.35
CA ILE A 39 -23.62 1.07 12.66
C ILE A 39 -23.00 0.05 13.62
N GLU A 40 -22.10 0.49 14.50
CA GLU A 40 -21.34 -0.36 15.43
C GLU A 40 -21.34 0.21 16.87
N PRO A 41 -22.50 0.27 17.54
CA PRO A 41 -22.66 1.02 18.80
C PRO A 41 -21.87 0.45 19.97
N SER A 42 -21.60 -0.86 19.97
CA SER A 42 -20.85 -1.54 21.02
C SER A 42 -19.36 -1.72 20.69
N ASN A 43 -18.90 -1.18 19.55
CA ASN A 43 -17.55 -1.41 19.07
C ASN A 43 -16.60 -0.30 19.55
N ASN A 44 -15.93 -0.57 20.68
CA ASN A 44 -14.96 0.36 21.26
C ASN A 44 -13.81 0.73 20.30
N ALA A 45 -13.46 -0.13 19.34
CA ALA A 45 -12.42 0.18 18.37
C ALA A 45 -12.87 1.25 17.37
N ILE A 46 -14.13 1.21 16.92
CA ILE A 46 -14.69 2.26 16.03
C ILE A 46 -14.78 3.58 16.79
N LYS A 47 -15.27 3.54 18.04
CA LYS A 47 -15.32 4.71 18.92
C LYS A 47 -13.94 5.35 19.10
N ASP A 48 -12.93 4.54 19.39
CA ASP A 48 -11.53 4.98 19.53
C ASP A 48 -10.97 5.58 18.23
N ILE A 49 -11.21 4.94 17.07
CA ILE A 49 -10.79 5.47 15.76
C ILE A 49 -11.42 6.84 15.49
N CYS A 50 -12.73 6.98 15.65
CA CYS A 50 -13.44 8.25 15.44
C CYS A 50 -12.89 9.36 16.35
N GLY A 51 -12.66 9.06 17.63
CA GLY A 51 -12.10 10.01 18.58
C GLY A 51 -10.68 10.45 18.21
N ARG A 52 -9.85 9.52 17.73
CA ARG A 52 -8.48 9.81 17.29
C ARG A 52 -8.44 10.61 16.00
N ILE A 53 -9.33 10.35 15.04
CA ILE A 53 -9.45 11.20 13.84
C ILE A 53 -9.73 12.64 14.29
N ALA A 54 -10.73 12.83 15.15
CA ALA A 54 -11.11 14.16 15.65
C ALA A 54 -9.95 14.85 16.38
N GLY A 55 -9.26 14.15 17.28
CA GLY A 55 -8.10 14.70 17.99
C GLY A 55 -6.95 15.10 17.06
N ASN A 56 -6.63 14.24 16.07
CA ASN A 56 -5.57 14.54 15.11
C ASN A 56 -5.95 15.71 14.18
N LEU A 57 -7.21 15.84 13.78
CA LEU A 57 -7.67 17.00 13.00
C LEU A 57 -7.52 18.31 13.78
N ILE A 58 -7.79 18.31 15.10
CA ILE A 58 -7.52 19.46 15.97
C ILE A 58 -6.02 19.77 16.01
N LYS A 59 -5.18 18.76 16.25
CA LYS A 59 -3.71 18.91 16.29
C LYS A 59 -3.19 19.53 14.99
N ILE A 60 -3.66 19.02 13.84
CA ILE A 60 -3.28 19.50 12.52
C ILE A 60 -3.75 20.94 12.31
N PHE A 61 -5.01 21.23 12.63
CA PHE A 61 -5.59 22.56 12.47
C PHE A 61 -4.83 23.63 13.26
N HIS A 62 -4.44 23.34 14.51
CA HIS A 62 -3.68 24.29 15.33
C HIS A 62 -2.22 24.44 14.91
N SER A 63 -1.65 23.44 14.25
CA SER A 63 -0.23 23.43 13.89
C SER A 63 0.03 23.98 12.48
N LYS A 64 -1.00 24.10 11.64
CA LYS A 64 -0.88 24.42 10.21
C LYS A 64 -0.15 25.73 9.89
N ASP A 65 -0.22 26.71 10.80
CA ASP A 65 0.38 28.04 10.61
C ASP A 65 1.81 28.12 11.20
N ASN A 66 2.30 27.04 11.80
CA ASN A 66 3.68 26.98 12.31
C ASN A 66 4.67 26.93 11.15
N MET A 67 5.78 27.66 11.28
CA MET A 67 6.84 27.68 10.27
C MET A 67 7.39 26.26 10.04
N GLY A 68 7.44 25.85 8.77
CA GLY A 68 7.93 24.53 8.37
C GLY A 68 6.93 23.38 8.55
N TYR A 69 5.69 23.66 9.00
CA TYR A 69 4.66 22.64 9.12
C TYR A 69 4.08 22.29 7.75
N ASN A 70 4.14 21.01 7.39
CA ASN A 70 3.59 20.52 6.13
C ASN A 70 2.23 19.85 6.37
N THR A 71 1.15 20.61 6.16
CA THR A 71 -0.21 20.10 6.38
C THR A 71 -0.54 18.90 5.49
N ASP A 72 -0.14 18.92 4.21
CA ASP A 72 -0.44 17.83 3.28
C ASP A 72 0.25 16.53 3.68
N GLU A 73 1.47 16.62 4.20
CA GLU A 73 2.20 15.49 4.76
C GLU A 73 1.47 14.90 5.97
N GLU A 74 1.10 15.73 6.93
CA GLU A 74 0.41 15.27 8.15
C GLU A 74 -0.95 14.64 7.82
N CYS A 75 -1.63 15.16 6.79
CA CYS A 75 -2.83 14.55 6.24
C CYS A 75 -2.56 13.21 5.58
N GLY A 76 -1.44 13.05 4.87
CA GLY A 76 -1.00 11.77 4.32
C GLY A 76 -0.84 10.72 5.41
N TYR A 77 -0.09 11.04 6.48
CA TYR A 77 0.06 10.15 7.63
C TYR A 77 -1.28 9.76 8.25
N LEU A 78 -2.20 10.71 8.44
CA LEU A 78 -3.51 10.42 9.02
C LEU A 78 -4.37 9.52 8.09
N HIS A 79 -4.31 9.70 6.77
CA HIS A 79 -5.00 8.83 5.82
C HIS A 79 -4.43 7.41 5.88
N PHE A 80 -3.11 7.24 5.75
CA PHE A 80 -2.50 5.91 5.79
C PHE A 80 -2.71 5.22 7.14
N TRP A 81 -2.69 5.97 8.24
CA TRP A 81 -3.05 5.47 9.57
C TRP A 81 -4.49 4.96 9.60
N LEU A 82 -5.46 5.73 9.10
CA LEU A 82 -6.86 5.31 9.10
C LEU A 82 -7.04 4.04 8.28
N TYR A 83 -6.53 4.02 7.04
CA TYR A 83 -6.66 2.86 6.16
C TYR A 83 -6.00 1.59 6.74
N ASP A 84 -4.88 1.71 7.45
CA ASP A 84 -4.28 0.61 8.21
C ASP A 84 -5.23 0.04 9.28
N LYS A 85 -5.95 0.91 10.01
CA LYS A 85 -6.97 0.49 10.97
C LYS A 85 -8.17 -0.16 10.30
N LEU A 86 -8.64 0.39 9.19
CA LEU A 86 -9.78 -0.14 8.43
C LEU A 86 -9.47 -1.52 7.85
N GLU A 87 -8.24 -1.75 7.39
CA GLU A 87 -7.78 -3.04 6.91
C GLU A 87 -7.83 -4.11 8.01
N LYS A 88 -7.35 -3.78 9.22
CA LYS A 88 -7.42 -4.66 10.39
C LYS A 88 -8.86 -4.98 10.79
N ILE A 89 -9.76 -4.00 10.72
CA ILE A 89 -11.20 -4.20 10.95
C ILE A 89 -11.78 -5.16 9.89
N SER A 90 -11.44 -4.94 8.62
CA SER A 90 -11.91 -5.78 7.50
C SER A 90 -11.50 -7.23 7.64
N ARG A 91 -10.24 -7.50 8.02
CA ARG A 91 -9.78 -8.87 8.30
C ARG A 91 -10.58 -9.57 9.39
N ASN A 92 -10.99 -8.84 10.41
CA ASN A 92 -11.76 -9.37 11.54
C ASN A 92 -13.25 -9.54 11.24
N LYS A 93 -13.74 -8.99 10.12
CA LYS A 93 -15.16 -8.89 9.77
C LYS A 93 -15.48 -9.39 8.35
N ARG A 94 -14.71 -10.36 7.85
CA ARG A 94 -14.76 -10.84 6.45
C ARG A 94 -16.16 -11.23 5.92
N ASP A 95 -17.14 -11.45 6.79
CA ASP A 95 -18.50 -11.90 6.43
C ASP A 95 -19.62 -10.87 6.70
N GLN A 96 -19.32 -9.63 7.07
CA GLN A 96 -20.34 -8.61 7.36
C GLN A 96 -20.66 -7.70 6.16
N THR A 97 -21.95 -7.62 5.80
CA THR A 97 -22.48 -6.83 4.68
C THR A 97 -22.33 -5.31 4.82
N ASN A 98 -21.98 -4.80 6.00
CA ASN A 98 -22.08 -3.37 6.32
C ASN A 98 -20.71 -2.67 6.42
N ILE A 99 -19.63 -3.30 5.95
CA ILE A 99 -18.28 -2.75 6.13
C ILE A 99 -18.01 -1.51 5.28
N GLU A 100 -18.53 -1.47 4.05
CA GLU A 100 -18.42 -0.30 3.17
C GLU A 100 -19.23 0.87 3.73
N ASP A 101 -20.45 0.60 4.22
CA ASP A 101 -21.29 1.58 4.91
C ASP A 101 -20.60 2.15 6.15
N LEU A 102 -19.92 1.30 6.92
CA LEU A 102 -19.13 1.71 8.08
C LEU A 102 -17.99 2.64 7.68
N PHE A 103 -17.20 2.27 6.65
CA PHE A 103 -16.09 3.11 6.19
C PHE A 103 -16.59 4.45 5.66
N SER A 104 -17.60 4.42 4.80
CA SER A 104 -18.26 5.62 4.27
C SER A 104 -18.73 6.54 5.42
N SER A 105 -19.35 5.98 6.46
CA SER A 105 -19.82 6.73 7.63
C SER A 105 -18.68 7.31 8.47
N ILE A 106 -17.55 6.59 8.62
CA ILE A 106 -16.36 7.11 9.30
C ILE A 106 -15.81 8.33 8.55
N PHE A 107 -15.70 8.27 7.22
CA PHE A 107 -15.21 9.39 6.41
C PHE A 107 -16.21 10.55 6.33
N ALA A 108 -17.52 10.27 6.35
CA ALA A 108 -18.53 11.31 6.51
C ALA A 108 -18.36 12.03 7.86
N GLY A 109 -18.12 11.28 8.93
CA GLY A 109 -17.85 11.86 10.25
C GLY A 109 -16.57 12.69 10.30
N TRP A 110 -15.50 12.23 9.64
CA TRP A 110 -14.28 13.01 9.43
C TRP A 110 -14.63 14.35 8.76
N ARG A 111 -15.32 14.33 7.62
CA ARG A 111 -15.71 15.54 6.89
C ARG A 111 -16.52 16.49 7.76
N ASN A 112 -17.52 15.98 8.46
CA ASN A 112 -18.40 16.77 9.33
C ASN A 112 -17.62 17.44 10.46
N PHE A 113 -16.75 16.68 11.14
CA PHE A 113 -15.93 17.21 12.22
C PHE A 113 -14.95 18.26 11.68
N ASN A 114 -14.34 17.97 10.53
CA ASN A 114 -13.37 18.86 9.93
C ASN A 114 -13.99 20.19 9.50
N MET A 115 -15.17 20.18 8.87
CA MET A 115 -15.93 21.40 8.54
C MET A 115 -16.26 22.26 9.77
N LYS A 116 -16.48 21.61 10.92
CA LYS A 116 -16.79 22.30 12.17
C LYS A 116 -15.57 23.05 12.74
N ILE A 117 -14.37 22.47 12.62
CA ILE A 117 -13.16 23.04 13.23
C ILE A 117 -12.28 23.82 12.24
N SER A 118 -12.42 23.57 10.94
CA SER A 118 -11.61 24.17 9.90
C SER A 118 -12.44 24.41 8.63
N ASN A 119 -12.03 25.34 7.77
CA ASN A 119 -12.59 25.47 6.42
C ASN A 119 -12.03 24.36 5.49
N ASN A 120 -12.18 23.08 5.90
CA ASN A 120 -11.77 21.85 5.19
C ASN A 120 -10.26 21.54 5.11
N THR A 121 -9.45 22.04 6.05
CA THR A 121 -8.03 21.64 6.19
C THR A 121 -7.95 20.14 6.46
N CYS A 122 -7.20 19.35 5.70
CA CYS A 122 -7.12 17.89 5.89
C CYS A 122 -8.41 17.12 5.62
N SER A 123 -9.03 17.35 4.46
CA SER A 123 -10.26 16.65 4.08
C SER A 123 -10.05 15.14 3.89
N GLY A 124 -10.86 14.34 4.58
CA GLY A 124 -10.87 12.88 4.43
C GLY A 124 -11.33 12.47 3.03
N ARG A 125 -10.64 11.49 2.44
CA ARG A 125 -10.90 11.00 1.08
C ARG A 125 -11.22 9.51 1.12
N TYR A 126 -12.43 9.17 0.70
CA TYR A 126 -12.89 7.79 0.57
C TYR A 126 -13.56 7.59 -0.78
N PHE A 127 -13.15 6.52 -1.45
CA PHE A 127 -13.66 6.10 -2.73
C PHE A 127 -13.72 4.58 -2.74
N ASP A 128 -14.90 4.03 -3.00
CA ASP A 128 -15.20 2.60 -3.03
C ASP A 128 -14.37 1.84 -4.08
N TYR A 129 -14.06 2.49 -5.21
CA TYR A 129 -13.23 1.91 -6.27
C TYR A 129 -11.75 1.79 -5.91
N ILE A 130 -11.28 2.45 -4.84
CA ILE A 130 -9.89 2.33 -4.38
C ILE A 130 -9.85 1.26 -3.29
N SER A 131 -9.24 0.11 -3.60
CA SER A 131 -9.18 -1.01 -2.66
C SER A 131 -8.31 -0.69 -1.43
N LEU A 132 -8.61 -1.37 -0.31
CA LEU A 132 -7.75 -1.32 0.89
C LEU A 132 -6.33 -1.76 0.58
N ASP A 133 -6.15 -2.73 -0.31
CA ASP A 133 -4.83 -3.22 -0.73
C ASP A 133 -4.00 -2.10 -1.40
N MET A 134 -4.63 -1.24 -2.21
CA MET A 134 -3.92 -0.08 -2.79
C MET A 134 -3.47 0.90 -1.70
N TRP A 135 -4.29 1.15 -0.68
CA TRP A 135 -3.89 2.00 0.45
C TRP A 135 -2.77 1.38 1.28
N VAL A 136 -2.79 0.06 1.46
CA VAL A 136 -1.73 -0.71 2.11
C VAL A 136 -0.42 -0.61 1.34
N GLU A 137 -0.43 -0.81 0.03
CA GLU A 137 0.74 -0.65 -0.83
C GLU A 137 1.26 0.79 -0.80
N GLY A 138 0.34 1.78 -0.84
CA GLY A 138 0.67 3.20 -0.76
C GLY A 138 1.32 3.57 0.57
N LYS A 139 0.86 3.00 1.69
CA LYS A 139 1.49 3.18 3.01
C LYS A 139 2.92 2.66 3.01
N ILE A 140 3.18 1.49 2.42
CA ILE A 140 4.54 0.93 2.34
C ILE A 140 5.47 1.85 1.56
N LEU A 141 5.01 2.40 0.43
CA LEU A 141 5.77 3.37 -0.37
C LEU A 141 6.01 4.67 0.41
N HIS A 142 4.97 5.21 1.03
CA HIS A 142 5.07 6.40 1.87
C HIS A 142 6.09 6.23 3.00
N ASP A 143 6.02 5.10 3.72
CA ASP A 143 6.91 4.78 4.81
C ASP A 143 8.35 4.63 4.32
N TYR A 144 8.57 4.00 3.17
CA TYR A 144 9.89 3.94 2.56
C TYR A 144 10.44 5.34 2.25
N PHE A 145 9.65 6.19 1.57
CA PHE A 145 10.09 7.52 1.18
C PHE A 145 10.39 8.42 2.38
N LYS A 146 9.52 8.41 3.39
CA LYS A 146 9.70 9.19 4.61
C LYS A 146 10.86 8.71 5.48
N ASN A 147 11.30 7.47 5.29
CA ASN A 147 12.46 6.90 5.97
C ASN A 147 13.66 6.71 5.06
N TYR A 148 13.67 7.28 3.85
CA TYR A 148 14.73 7.00 2.88
C TYR A 148 16.11 7.33 3.43
N ASP A 149 16.28 8.49 4.09
CA ASP A 149 17.55 8.89 4.70
C ASP A 149 17.97 7.93 5.81
N TYR A 150 17.02 7.47 6.63
CA TYR A 150 17.30 6.49 7.67
C TYR A 150 17.77 5.16 7.06
N ILE A 151 17.01 4.65 6.08
CA ILE A 151 17.26 3.37 5.41
C ILE A 151 18.57 3.43 4.59
N SER A 152 18.85 4.54 3.94
CA SER A 152 20.04 4.72 3.12
C SER A 152 21.32 4.89 3.95
N ASN A 153 21.24 5.46 5.14
CA ASN A 153 22.38 5.56 6.05
C ASN A 153 22.65 4.26 6.84
N THR A 154 21.72 3.32 6.83
CA THR A 154 21.89 1.99 7.44
C THR A 154 22.75 1.00 6.63
N GLN A 155 23.52 1.48 5.66
CA GLN A 155 24.40 0.68 4.77
C GLN A 155 25.54 -0.07 5.48
N ASN A 156 25.74 0.11 6.79
CA ASN A 156 26.82 -0.52 7.57
C ASN A 156 26.31 -1.58 8.56
N PHE A 157 25.15 -2.20 8.33
CA PHE A 157 24.72 -3.32 9.15
C PHE A 157 25.53 -4.57 8.80
N ASN A 158 26.64 -4.79 9.51
CA ASN A 158 27.12 -6.14 9.77
C ASN A 158 26.00 -6.80 10.61
N ASP A 159 25.38 -7.88 10.11
CA ASP A 159 24.42 -8.79 10.77
C ASP A 159 23.13 -9.07 9.94
N ARG A 160 22.31 -10.02 10.45
CA ARG A 160 20.95 -10.40 10.01
C ARG A 160 19.96 -9.24 9.80
N LYS A 161 20.28 -8.02 10.25
CA LYS A 161 19.48 -6.82 9.96
C LYS A 161 19.59 -6.42 8.48
N CYS A 162 20.76 -6.59 7.86
CA CYS A 162 20.97 -6.24 6.46
C CYS A 162 20.07 -7.03 5.50
N GLU A 163 19.94 -8.35 5.72
CA GLU A 163 19.07 -9.22 4.94
C GLU A 163 17.61 -8.77 5.01
N LYS A 164 17.11 -8.43 6.20
CA LYS A 164 15.74 -7.96 6.40
C LYS A 164 15.47 -6.60 5.72
N TYR A 165 16.42 -5.66 5.78
CA TYR A 165 16.30 -4.41 5.03
C TYR A 165 16.33 -4.66 3.52
N THR A 166 17.19 -5.56 3.06
CA THR A 166 17.27 -5.92 1.63
C THR A 166 15.96 -6.53 1.14
N GLU A 167 15.34 -7.42 1.91
CA GLU A 167 14.01 -7.97 1.62
C GLU A 167 12.94 -6.88 1.58
N TYR A 168 12.91 -6.01 2.59
CA TYR A 168 11.99 -4.87 2.64
C TYR A 168 12.13 -3.95 1.42
N ILE A 169 13.35 -3.52 1.08
CA ILE A 169 13.59 -2.62 -0.05
C ILE A 169 13.28 -3.33 -1.38
N SER A 170 13.52 -4.64 -1.49
CA SER A 170 13.12 -5.42 -2.67
C SER A 170 11.61 -5.47 -2.85
N HIS A 171 10.86 -5.60 -1.76
CA HIS A 171 9.40 -5.51 -1.78
C HIS A 171 8.94 -4.11 -2.21
N VAL A 172 9.51 -3.05 -1.62
CA VAL A 172 9.25 -1.66 -2.03
C VAL A 172 9.55 -1.44 -3.51
N ASN A 173 10.66 -1.97 -4.03
CA ASN A 173 11.02 -1.85 -5.46
C ASN A 173 9.95 -2.43 -6.38
N THR A 174 9.32 -3.54 -5.97
CA THR A 174 8.22 -4.16 -6.71
C THR A 174 7.01 -3.22 -6.75
N LEU A 175 6.64 -2.64 -5.60
CA LEU A 175 5.54 -1.68 -5.50
C LEU A 175 5.84 -0.36 -6.25
N TYR A 176 7.08 0.12 -6.19
CA TYR A 176 7.52 1.34 -6.86
C TYR A 176 7.45 1.19 -8.39
N LYS A 177 7.91 0.06 -8.92
CA LYS A 177 7.78 -0.26 -10.35
C LYS A 177 6.33 -0.39 -10.80
N LYS A 178 5.47 -0.99 -9.97
CA LYS A 178 4.02 -1.04 -10.20
C LYS A 178 3.45 0.38 -10.25
N HIS A 179 3.78 1.21 -9.27
CA HIS A 179 3.33 2.61 -9.16
C HIS A 179 3.74 3.48 -10.35
N ILE A 180 4.95 3.29 -10.91
CA ILE A 180 5.42 4.06 -12.07
C ILE A 180 4.80 3.57 -13.39
N LYS A 181 4.63 2.25 -13.54
CA LYS A 181 4.19 1.64 -14.82
C LYS A 181 2.68 1.64 -14.99
N GLU A 182 1.95 1.47 -13.90
CA GLU A 182 0.49 1.44 -13.88
C GLU A 182 -0.03 2.82 -13.46
N TYR A 183 -1.17 3.25 -14.00
CA TYR A 183 -1.82 4.47 -13.52
C TYR A 183 -2.22 4.26 -12.06
N TYR A 184 -1.40 4.75 -11.14
CA TYR A 184 -1.70 4.68 -9.72
C TYR A 184 -2.71 5.75 -9.35
N ASP A 185 -3.62 5.41 -8.43
CA ASP A 185 -4.72 6.31 -8.13
C ASP A 185 -4.24 7.68 -7.65
N HIS A 186 -4.71 8.74 -8.30
CA HIS A 186 -4.30 10.12 -8.06
C HIS A 186 -4.56 10.60 -6.62
N ILE A 187 -5.47 9.96 -5.88
CA ILE A 187 -5.75 10.26 -4.47
C ILE A 187 -4.60 9.79 -3.59
N ILE A 188 -4.13 8.56 -3.79
CA ILE A 188 -2.99 8.03 -3.03
C ILE A 188 -1.70 8.71 -3.51
N SER A 189 -1.54 8.87 -4.82
CA SER A 189 -0.36 9.52 -5.42
C SER A 189 -0.15 10.95 -4.90
N ARG A 190 -1.19 11.68 -4.50
CA ARG A 190 -1.05 13.00 -3.86
C ARG A 190 -0.15 12.97 -2.62
N TYR A 191 -0.15 11.87 -1.87
CA TYR A 191 0.65 11.73 -0.65
C TYR A 191 2.02 11.08 -0.92
N LEU A 192 2.30 10.69 -2.17
CA LEU A 192 3.53 10.05 -2.61
C LEU A 192 4.36 10.91 -3.59
N SER A 193 3.73 11.87 -4.26
CA SER A 193 4.22 12.52 -5.50
C SER A 193 5.49 13.35 -5.36
N ILE A 194 5.97 13.63 -4.15
CA ILE A 194 7.25 14.32 -3.93
C ILE A 194 8.44 13.35 -4.15
N TYR A 195 8.19 12.03 -4.19
CA TYR A 195 9.23 11.00 -4.12
C TYR A 195 9.34 10.10 -5.37
N THR A 196 8.72 10.50 -6.47
CA THR A 196 8.91 9.82 -7.77
C THR A 196 10.15 10.28 -8.52
N ASN A 197 11.00 11.10 -7.88
CA ASN A 197 12.31 11.44 -8.42
C ASN A 197 13.26 10.23 -8.36
N ASP A 198 14.18 10.21 -9.30
CA ASP A 198 15.19 9.17 -9.52
C ASP A 198 16.14 8.99 -8.30
N GLU A 199 16.15 9.93 -7.36
CA GLU A 199 16.86 9.84 -6.08
C GLU A 199 16.33 8.73 -5.17
N TYR A 200 15.00 8.58 -5.11
CA TYR A 200 14.33 7.65 -4.19
C TYR A 200 14.16 6.25 -4.78
N ASP A 201 14.67 5.97 -5.98
CA ASP A 201 14.55 4.66 -6.64
C ASP A 201 15.11 3.54 -5.74
N PRO A 202 14.27 2.62 -5.26
CA PRO A 202 14.70 1.49 -4.43
C PRO A 202 15.76 0.62 -5.12
N GLN A 203 15.76 0.54 -6.45
CA GLN A 203 16.75 -0.21 -7.20
C GLN A 203 18.17 0.39 -7.08
N LYS A 204 18.27 1.72 -6.98
CA LYS A 204 19.56 2.40 -6.74
C LYS A 204 20.06 2.21 -5.31
N LEU A 205 19.13 2.10 -4.36
CA LEU A 205 19.50 1.81 -2.98
C LEU A 205 19.98 0.35 -2.85
N LEU A 206 19.26 -0.60 -3.46
CA LEU A 206 19.64 -2.01 -3.50
C LEU A 206 21.02 -2.24 -4.12
N SER A 207 21.40 -1.48 -5.15
CA SER A 207 22.73 -1.62 -5.78
C SER A 207 23.88 -1.11 -4.92
N LYS A 208 23.60 -0.29 -3.89
CA LYS A 208 24.59 0.23 -2.95
C LYS A 208 24.75 -0.64 -1.70
N ILE A 209 23.69 -1.35 -1.30
CA ILE A 209 23.71 -2.20 -0.10
C ILE A 209 24.63 -3.40 -0.32
N LYS A 210 25.55 -3.60 0.63
CA LYS A 210 26.40 -4.79 0.72
C LYS A 210 26.19 -5.40 2.10
N CYS A 211 25.62 -6.60 2.16
CA CYS A 211 25.56 -7.36 3.40
C CYS A 211 26.87 -8.12 3.54
N GLU A 212 27.77 -7.64 4.40
CA GLU A 212 28.94 -8.41 4.81
C GLU A 212 28.48 -9.44 5.84
N ASN A 213 28.40 -10.70 5.40
CA ASN A 213 28.25 -11.82 6.32
C ASN A 213 29.64 -12.08 6.90
N GLU A 214 29.89 -11.63 8.14
CA GLU A 214 30.89 -12.29 8.97
C GLU A 214 30.33 -13.68 9.30
N GLU A 215 30.43 -14.61 8.35
CA GLU A 215 30.45 -16.02 8.71
C GLU A 215 31.63 -16.20 9.65
N SER A 216 31.30 -16.48 10.92
CA SER A 216 32.18 -16.98 11.96
C SER A 216 33.32 -17.84 11.38
N ASP A 217 34.47 -17.21 11.18
CA ASP A 217 35.71 -17.79 10.65
C ASP A 217 36.42 -18.68 11.71
N MET A 218 35.66 -19.56 12.36
CA MET A 218 36.12 -20.43 13.46
C MET A 218 36.09 -21.93 13.13
N LEU A 219 35.77 -22.35 11.90
CA LEU A 219 35.71 -23.78 11.55
C LEU A 219 36.72 -24.27 10.52
N LEU A 220 37.87 -23.61 10.38
CA LEU A 220 39.01 -24.16 9.64
C LEU A 220 40.33 -24.01 10.41
N HIS A 221 40.42 -24.66 11.56
CA HIS A 221 41.72 -25.15 12.03
C HIS A 221 41.83 -26.65 11.72
N PRO A 222 42.62 -27.05 10.70
CA PRO A 222 43.00 -28.44 10.54
C PRO A 222 43.94 -28.81 11.69
N HIS A 223 43.48 -29.70 12.58
CA HIS A 223 44.38 -30.37 13.51
C HIS A 223 45.45 -31.13 12.71
N GLN A 224 46.69 -30.66 12.77
CA GLN A 224 47.86 -31.45 12.43
C GLN A 224 47.94 -32.65 13.39
N SER A 225 48.02 -33.85 12.83
CA SER A 225 48.52 -35.03 13.55
C SER A 225 49.78 -35.55 12.84
N PRO A 226 50.83 -35.96 13.58
CA PRO A 226 52.13 -36.27 13.01
C PRO A 226 52.19 -37.67 12.41
N HIS A 227 52.97 -37.80 11.33
CA HIS A 227 53.43 -39.07 10.80
C HIS A 227 54.26 -39.88 11.82
N ALA A 228 53.99 -41.19 11.89
CA ALA A 228 55.03 -42.22 12.06
C ALA A 228 54.55 -43.57 11.50
N ARG A 229 55.49 -44.28 10.85
CA ARG A 229 55.35 -45.49 10.03
C ARG A 229 55.47 -46.79 10.84
N VAL A 230 55.33 -47.91 10.11
CA VAL A 230 55.70 -49.33 10.38
C VAL A 230 54.52 -50.12 10.95
N GLY A 231 54.05 -51.26 10.42
CA GLY A 231 54.53 -52.21 9.42
C GLY A 231 54.26 -53.63 9.94
N MET A 232 53.75 -54.52 9.08
CA MET A 232 53.81 -56.00 9.12
C MET A 232 52.50 -56.81 9.25
N GLU A 233 52.45 -57.79 8.35
CA GLU A 233 51.49 -58.85 8.02
C GLU A 233 51.19 -59.90 9.13
N ARG A 234 50.00 -60.52 9.00
CA ARG A 234 49.68 -61.97 8.83
C ARG A 234 48.67 -62.63 9.81
N ASP A 235 47.76 -63.36 9.15
CA ASP A 235 47.13 -64.67 9.42
C ASP A 235 46.02 -64.89 10.48
N ASN A 236 44.83 -65.21 9.93
CA ASN A 236 44.00 -66.42 10.08
C ASN A 236 43.63 -67.00 11.46
N THR A 237 42.32 -67.11 11.72
CA THR A 237 41.48 -68.33 11.96
C THR A 237 40.13 -67.90 12.60
N VAL A 238 38.98 -68.00 11.91
CA VAL A 238 37.98 -69.10 11.83
C VAL A 238 37.28 -69.48 13.16
N SER A 239 35.97 -69.23 13.23
CA SER A 239 34.84 -70.08 13.73
C SER A 239 33.56 -69.22 13.62
N GLU A 240 32.64 -69.43 12.68
CA GLU A 240 31.65 -70.50 12.52
C GLU A 240 30.53 -70.49 13.59
N LEU A 241 29.34 -70.03 13.18
CA LEU A 241 28.02 -70.72 13.22
C LEU A 241 26.98 -69.73 12.66
N GLN A 242 26.41 -69.98 11.46
CA GLN A 242 25.16 -70.71 11.20
C GLN A 242 23.90 -70.02 11.74
N THR A 243 22.73 -69.92 11.08
CA THR A 243 22.22 -70.25 9.73
C THR A 243 20.75 -69.78 9.71
N GLU A 244 20.26 -69.32 8.54
CA GLU A 244 18.87 -69.32 8.02
C GLU A 244 17.72 -68.62 8.78
N ASP A 245 16.60 -68.25 8.17
CA ASP A 245 16.16 -67.75 6.84
C ASP A 245 14.61 -67.87 6.83
N VAL A 246 14.01 -67.34 5.76
CA VAL A 246 12.68 -67.63 5.19
C VAL A 246 11.53 -66.77 5.76
N GLN A 247 10.85 -65.85 5.06
CA GLN A 247 10.44 -65.62 3.65
C GLN A 247 8.94 -65.87 3.42
N GLY A 248 8.36 -65.00 2.57
CA GLY A 248 7.18 -65.28 1.72
C GLY A 248 5.90 -64.56 2.15
N ASP A 249 5.07 -64.02 1.27
CA ASP A 249 5.11 -63.97 -0.18
C ASP A 249 4.03 -63.00 -0.70
N SER A 250 4.17 -62.57 -1.97
CA SER A 250 3.13 -61.86 -2.75
C SER A 250 2.15 -62.85 -3.40
N PRO A 251 1.07 -62.34 -4.04
CA PRO A 251 0.95 -62.62 -5.47
C PRO A 251 0.41 -61.47 -6.35
N SER A 252 0.87 -61.49 -7.62
CA SER A 252 0.37 -60.82 -8.84
C SER A 252 -1.05 -61.28 -9.22
N VAL A 253 -1.90 -60.58 -10.00
CA VAL A 253 -1.85 -60.17 -11.42
C VAL A 253 -3.12 -59.30 -11.66
N ASP A 254 -3.11 -58.20 -12.42
CA ASP A 254 -3.81 -58.10 -13.73
C ASP A 254 -3.80 -56.71 -14.38
N SER A 255 -3.84 -56.75 -15.71
CA SER A 255 -3.50 -55.67 -16.64
C SER A 255 -4.78 -55.08 -17.24
N LYS A 256 -5.01 -53.75 -17.13
CA LYS A 256 -5.94 -53.03 -18.03
C LYS A 256 -5.42 -51.64 -18.38
N SER A 257 -4.84 -51.54 -19.57
CA SER A 257 -4.57 -50.31 -20.30
C SER A 257 -5.87 -49.82 -20.96
N SER A 258 -6.40 -48.68 -20.54
CA SER A 258 -7.42 -47.95 -21.29
C SER A 258 -6.77 -46.75 -21.98
N THR A 259 -6.55 -46.87 -23.28
CA THR A 259 -6.16 -45.77 -24.17
C THR A 259 -7.35 -44.82 -24.28
N ILE A 260 -7.31 -43.69 -23.55
CA ILE A 260 -8.22 -42.57 -23.77
C ILE A 260 -7.72 -41.86 -25.03
N VAL A 261 -8.40 -42.08 -26.15
CA VAL A 261 -8.23 -41.25 -27.35
C VAL A 261 -8.86 -39.90 -27.03
N GLY A 262 -8.04 -38.95 -26.59
CA GLY A 262 -8.44 -37.57 -26.39
C GLY A 262 -8.81 -36.95 -27.74
N THR A 263 -10.09 -36.66 -27.95
CA THR A 263 -10.52 -35.78 -29.02
C THR A 263 -10.16 -34.36 -28.64
N SER A 264 -9.04 -33.87 -29.18
CA SER A 264 -8.63 -32.48 -29.09
C SER A 264 -9.63 -31.60 -29.85
N ILE A 265 -10.71 -31.17 -29.21
CA ILE A 265 -11.58 -30.13 -29.77
C ILE A 265 -10.86 -28.81 -29.54
N SER A 266 -10.17 -28.33 -30.57
CA SER A 266 -9.55 -27.01 -30.58
C SER A 266 -10.59 -25.93 -30.28
N LEU A 267 -10.55 -25.35 -29.07
CA LEU A 267 -11.34 -24.20 -28.63
C LEU A 267 -11.14 -22.94 -29.49
N ILE A 268 -10.19 -22.96 -30.42
CA ILE A 268 -9.85 -21.87 -31.34
C ILE A 268 -11.00 -21.61 -32.34
N GLY A 269 -11.79 -22.62 -32.69
CA GLY A 269 -12.94 -22.46 -33.60
C GLY A 269 -14.14 -21.73 -32.97
N MET A 270 -14.24 -21.71 -31.63
CA MET A 270 -15.39 -21.13 -30.91
C MET A 270 -15.34 -19.58 -30.92
N PHE A 271 -14.14 -19.00 -30.81
CA PHE A 271 -13.98 -17.54 -30.78
C PHE A 271 -14.22 -16.88 -32.15
N GLY A 272 -13.98 -17.59 -33.25
CA GLY A 272 -14.20 -17.07 -34.60
C GLY A 272 -15.67 -16.77 -34.90
N LEU A 273 -16.59 -17.58 -34.38
CA LEU A 273 -18.04 -17.40 -34.60
C LEU A 273 -18.63 -16.27 -33.73
N LEU A 274 -18.07 -16.03 -32.54
CA LEU A 274 -18.49 -14.91 -31.68
C LEU A 274 -18.06 -13.56 -32.26
N PHE A 275 -16.90 -13.51 -32.91
CA PHE A 275 -16.38 -12.26 -33.49
C PHE A 275 -17.17 -11.77 -34.71
N THR A 276 -17.66 -12.68 -35.56
CA THR A 276 -18.50 -12.32 -36.71
C THR A 276 -19.90 -11.90 -36.26
N GLY A 277 -20.48 -12.52 -35.23
CA GLY A 277 -21.79 -12.13 -34.69
C GLY A 277 -21.78 -10.78 -33.98
N TYR A 278 -20.72 -10.46 -33.23
CA TYR A 278 -20.59 -9.19 -32.51
C TYR A 278 -20.60 -7.97 -33.45
N LYS A 279 -19.93 -8.05 -34.61
CA LYS A 279 -19.85 -6.94 -35.57
C LYS A 279 -21.19 -6.64 -36.28
N PHE A 280 -22.14 -7.57 -36.29
CA PHE A 280 -23.43 -7.43 -36.95
C PHE A 280 -24.63 -7.36 -36.00
N THR A 281 -24.41 -7.26 -34.68
CA THR A 281 -25.48 -7.11 -33.68
C THR A 281 -25.68 -5.63 -33.34
N PRO A 282 -26.78 -4.96 -33.75
CA PRO A 282 -26.98 -3.53 -33.53
C PRO A 282 -27.55 -3.27 -32.13
N LEU A 283 -26.78 -3.57 -31.07
CA LEU A 283 -27.18 -3.27 -29.69
C LEU A 283 -26.60 -1.95 -29.15
N GLY A 284 -25.75 -1.26 -29.94
CA GLY A 284 -25.12 0.00 -29.53
C GLY A 284 -26.07 1.21 -29.44
N SER A 285 -27.19 1.22 -30.15
CA SER A 285 -28.09 2.39 -30.20
C SER A 285 -29.19 2.38 -29.13
N LEU A 286 -29.49 1.24 -28.51
CA LEU A 286 -30.59 1.13 -27.54
C LEU A 286 -30.19 1.46 -26.10
N ILE A 287 -28.89 1.44 -25.78
CA ILE A 287 -28.39 1.70 -24.43
C ILE A 287 -28.21 3.21 -24.19
N TYR A 288 -27.94 4.01 -25.23
CA TYR A 288 -27.77 5.46 -25.11
C TYR A 288 -29.08 6.22 -24.83
N GLY A 289 -30.23 5.69 -25.27
CA GLY A 289 -31.54 6.35 -25.10
C GLY A 289 -32.10 6.33 -23.68
N LYS A 290 -31.61 5.45 -22.79
CA LYS A 290 -32.12 5.32 -21.42
C LYS A 290 -31.24 5.96 -20.34
N ILE A 291 -30.03 6.42 -20.68
CA ILE A 291 -29.11 7.02 -19.70
C ILE A 291 -29.17 8.57 -19.74
N SER A 292 -29.62 9.18 -20.85
CA SER A 292 -29.72 10.64 -20.97
C SER A 292 -31.06 11.20 -20.46
N LYS A 293 -31.37 10.98 -19.17
CA LYS A 293 -32.45 11.72 -18.49
C LYS A 293 -32.22 11.82 -16.97
N LYS A 294 -31.14 12.47 -16.55
CA LYS A 294 -31.02 13.04 -15.20
C LYS A 294 -30.23 14.36 -15.23
N GLY A 295 -30.92 15.43 -14.81
CA GLY A 295 -30.41 16.62 -14.10
C GLY A 295 -29.31 17.46 -14.74
N LYS A 296 -29.65 18.67 -15.21
CA LYS A 296 -28.69 19.77 -15.37
C LYS A 296 -28.13 20.16 -14.00
N ILE A 297 -26.84 19.91 -13.76
CA ILE A 297 -26.02 20.65 -12.80
C ILE A 297 -24.95 21.35 -13.64
N GLN A 298 -24.89 22.66 -13.50
CA GLN A 298 -23.99 23.56 -14.21
C GLN A 298 -22.72 23.68 -13.37
N ASP A 299 -21.66 22.97 -13.74
CA ASP A 299 -20.35 23.11 -13.09
C ASP A 299 -19.48 24.11 -13.84
N ASN A 300 -18.97 25.08 -13.08
CA ASN A 300 -18.11 26.16 -13.52
C ASN A 300 -16.65 25.68 -13.58
N GLU A 301 -16.26 25.09 -14.71
CA GLU A 301 -14.94 24.47 -14.91
C GLU A 301 -13.85 25.46 -15.38
N ASN A 302 -14.12 26.77 -15.39
CA ASN A 302 -13.21 27.77 -15.97
C ASN A 302 -12.33 28.54 -14.97
N HIS A 303 -12.32 28.19 -13.68
CA HIS A 303 -11.48 28.91 -12.70
C HIS A 303 -10.10 28.29 -12.46
N PHE A 304 -9.89 27.00 -12.75
CA PHE A 304 -8.63 26.32 -12.39
C PHE A 304 -7.51 26.53 -13.44
N THR A 305 -7.88 26.63 -14.71
CA THR A 305 -6.93 26.76 -15.83
C THR A 305 -6.21 28.11 -15.85
N ASN A 306 -6.86 29.17 -15.33
CA ASN A 306 -6.28 30.52 -15.29
C ASN A 306 -5.31 30.72 -14.12
N ALA A 307 -5.35 29.89 -13.08
CA ALA A 307 -4.44 29.98 -11.93
C ALA A 307 -3.05 29.37 -12.22
N LEU A 308 -2.94 28.47 -13.19
CA LEU A 308 -1.69 27.77 -13.54
C LEU A 308 -0.87 28.47 -14.65
N LEU A 309 -1.43 29.46 -15.34
CA LEU A 309 -0.78 30.16 -16.46
C LEU A 309 -0.25 31.57 -16.11
N GLY A 310 -0.41 32.04 -14.87
CA GLY A 310 -0.18 33.45 -14.50
C GLY A 310 1.24 33.87 -14.11
N ASN A 311 2.19 32.96 -13.90
CA ASN A 311 3.43 33.30 -13.20
C ASN A 311 4.71 33.35 -14.06
N ASN A 312 4.59 33.43 -15.38
CA ASN A 312 5.74 33.69 -16.26
C ASN A 312 5.45 34.86 -17.20
N ALA A 313 5.59 36.09 -16.70
CA ALA A 313 5.78 37.27 -17.56
C ALA A 313 6.65 38.30 -16.83
N GLU A 314 7.70 38.72 -17.51
CA GLU A 314 8.72 39.67 -17.09
C GLU A 314 8.16 41.00 -16.57
N TYR A 315 8.92 41.57 -15.65
CA TYR A 315 8.83 42.98 -15.29
C TYR A 315 9.03 43.87 -16.53
N ALA A 316 8.00 44.63 -16.88
CA ALA A 316 8.16 45.84 -17.67
C ALA A 316 7.29 46.97 -17.07
N HIS A 317 7.97 48.09 -16.87
CA HIS A 317 7.54 49.32 -16.23
C HIS A 317 6.50 50.09 -17.08
N ILE A 318 5.60 50.85 -16.42
CA ILE A 318 5.07 52.19 -16.79
C ILE A 318 3.53 52.37 -16.90
N ASN A 319 3.10 53.37 -16.10
CA ASN A 319 1.96 54.30 -16.13
C ASN A 319 0.54 53.90 -15.72
N GLU A 320 0.18 54.43 -14.54
CA GLU A 320 -1.17 54.81 -14.11
C GLU A 320 -1.78 55.83 -15.09
N ASN A 321 -3.00 55.55 -15.57
CA ASN A 321 -3.95 56.62 -15.84
C ASN A 321 -5.41 56.12 -15.77
N ASN A 322 -6.22 56.94 -15.09
CA ASN A 322 -7.62 56.74 -14.73
C ASN A 322 -8.53 56.27 -15.88
N SER A 323 -9.36 55.26 -15.63
CA SER A 323 -10.74 55.26 -16.15
C SER A 323 -11.70 54.57 -15.18
N THR A 324 -12.60 55.37 -14.62
CA THR A 324 -13.79 54.98 -13.86
C THR A 324 -14.78 54.24 -14.76
N PHE A 325 -15.16 53.02 -14.41
CA PHE A 325 -16.24 52.30 -15.07
C PHE A 325 -17.54 52.43 -14.26
N HIS A 326 -18.58 53.00 -14.89
CA HIS A 326 -19.94 53.04 -14.35
C HIS A 326 -20.71 51.78 -14.81
N VAL A 327 -21.25 51.04 -13.85
CA VAL A 327 -22.18 49.92 -14.10
C VAL A 327 -23.61 50.42 -13.88
N ALA A 328 -24.47 50.25 -14.90
CA ALA A 328 -25.91 50.44 -14.78
C ALA A 328 -26.59 49.09 -14.52
N TYR A 329 -27.45 49.04 -13.50
CA TYR A 329 -28.36 47.91 -13.26
C TYR A 329 -29.63 48.08 -14.10
N ASN A 330 -30.08 47.00 -14.76
CA ASN A 330 -31.44 46.89 -15.24
C ASN A 330 -32.18 45.83 -14.41
N ILE A 331 -33.34 46.24 -13.89
CA ILE A 331 -34.30 45.38 -13.19
C ILE A 331 -35.40 45.04 -14.19
N THR A 332 -35.71 43.75 -14.33
CA THR A 332 -37.08 43.22 -14.47
C THR A 332 -37.08 41.76 -14.09
#